data_AF-A0A0R1E6B8-F1
#
_entry.id   AF-A0A0R1E6B8-F1
#
_cell.length_a   1.000
_cell.length_b   1.000
_cell.length_c   1.000
_cell.angle_alpha   90.00
_cell.angle_beta   90.00
_cell.angle_gamma   90.00
#
_symmetry.space_group_name_H-M   'P 1'
#
loop_
_entity.id
_entity.type
_entity.pdbx_description
1 polymer ?
#
loop_
_entity_poly.entity_id
_entity_poly.type
_entity_poly.pdbx_seq_one_letter_code
_entity_poly.pdbx_strand_id
1 'polypeptide(L)'
;MDYIFECFFEDTFEQISRNGLQDRQSRRDVLDHLSSIIKGCSGGQNSQTDEVAAIAVTAAMRYHRLAKEQNGQVCLMGKYHNILYIGLRTCWDWGVRDSEVVVKLLVAIYECEKTYERIFLGALFGPHAPHFIAGWRSDFQDQHENVRAMVYFLKHATREQLTLPVWIPRFEQERQLRFIDVPIESCGKSSPLRIALQANAPELLLILLRYGAAPQPPDGGASVIIALLDKLIEDGRNYSFELVMCLKILLRNVAMIEMPFKPLLYASRREMFFDRYGRLLMDKIIGKEQVYGVPSLRHLCRCCIRDVLRMHNQLPNGIDTLRLPKRLQRYIDLTEELEGPEAQDSEDKDQQRGSASAKCKLGSEVARLETISSAEESEDESENQAQLLQAVTDPEKAALAAFMATGDGAYTEEAKQAAVEAYVAACPPDFDPDFPPISLPGEPR
;
A
#
# COMPACT_ATOMS: atom_id res chain seq x y z
N MET A 1 -28.62 10.96 -19.93
CA MET A 1 -27.50 10.00 -19.96
C MET A 1 -27.72 8.88 -18.97
N ASP A 2 -28.26 9.19 -17.79
CA ASP A 2 -28.54 8.24 -16.71
C ASP A 2 -29.26 6.97 -17.18
N TYR A 3 -30.31 7.13 -18.00
CA TYR A 3 -31.09 6.00 -18.53
C TYR A 3 -30.27 5.03 -19.41
N ILE A 4 -29.27 5.51 -20.16
CA ILE A 4 -28.45 4.64 -21.04
C ILE A 4 -27.60 3.69 -20.18
N PHE A 5 -26.97 4.23 -19.14
CA PHE A 5 -26.15 3.42 -18.24
C PHE A 5 -27.00 2.51 -17.36
N GLU A 6 -28.20 2.95 -16.97
CA GLU A 6 -29.18 2.08 -16.29
C GLU A 6 -29.55 0.87 -17.14
N CYS A 7 -29.96 1.08 -18.40
CA CYS A 7 -30.26 -0.02 -19.32
C CYS A 7 -29.03 -0.91 -19.55
N PHE A 8 -27.84 -0.32 -19.73
CA PHE A 8 -26.61 -1.11 -19.88
C PHE A 8 -26.38 -2.05 -18.70
N PHE A 9 -26.47 -1.57 -17.47
CA PHE A 9 -26.24 -2.39 -16.29
C PHE A 9 -27.36 -3.43 -16.10
N GLU A 10 -28.62 -3.08 -16.34
CA GLU A 10 -29.74 -4.01 -16.30
C GLU A 10 -29.54 -5.14 -17.34
N ASP A 11 -29.42 -4.80 -18.62
CA ASP A 11 -29.31 -5.77 -19.71
C ASP A 11 -28.06 -6.65 -19.60
N THR A 12 -26.91 -6.04 -19.27
CA THR A 12 -25.64 -6.77 -19.15
C THR A 12 -25.66 -7.70 -17.94
N PHE A 13 -26.12 -7.21 -16.77
CA PHE A 13 -26.05 -8.01 -15.55
C PHE A 13 -27.18 -9.03 -15.46
N GLU A 14 -28.29 -8.88 -16.19
CA GLU A 14 -29.28 -9.97 -16.34
C GLU A 14 -28.68 -11.22 -16.99
N GLN A 15 -27.82 -11.04 -17.99
CA GLN A 15 -27.20 -12.13 -18.75
C GLN A 15 -26.02 -12.79 -18.03
N ILE A 16 -25.37 -12.07 -17.11
CA ILE A 16 -24.22 -12.58 -16.35
C ILE A 16 -24.70 -13.43 -15.17
N SER A 17 -24.08 -14.59 -14.97
CA SER A 17 -24.33 -15.44 -13.79
C SER A 17 -23.90 -14.73 -12.49
N ARG A 18 -24.38 -15.17 -11.32
CA ARG A 18 -24.03 -14.52 -10.05
C ARG A 18 -22.51 -14.38 -9.83
N ASN A 19 -21.72 -15.36 -10.27
CA ASN A 19 -20.27 -15.37 -10.12
C ASN A 19 -19.53 -14.95 -11.41
N GLY A 20 -20.24 -14.54 -12.45
CA GLY A 20 -19.64 -14.21 -13.76
C GLY A 20 -18.76 -12.96 -13.77
N LEU A 21 -18.51 -12.32 -12.63
CA LEU A 21 -17.53 -11.24 -12.47
C LEU A 21 -16.41 -11.60 -11.49
N GLN A 22 -16.27 -12.87 -11.12
CA GLN A 22 -15.23 -13.33 -10.19
C GLN A 22 -13.84 -13.30 -10.85
N ASP A 23 -13.76 -13.70 -12.11
CA ASP A 23 -12.53 -13.66 -12.88
C ASP A 23 -12.26 -12.26 -13.43
N ARG A 24 -10.97 -11.98 -13.62
CA ARG A 24 -10.49 -10.67 -14.11
C ARG A 24 -10.91 -10.41 -15.55
N GLN A 25 -10.97 -11.45 -16.39
CA GLN A 25 -11.26 -11.28 -17.81
C GLN A 25 -12.71 -10.83 -18.03
N SER A 26 -13.68 -11.47 -17.40
CA SER A 26 -15.08 -11.06 -17.49
C SER A 26 -15.31 -9.63 -17.01
N ARG A 27 -14.57 -9.19 -15.97
CA ARG A 27 -14.63 -7.78 -15.53
C ARG A 27 -14.06 -6.83 -16.58
N ARG A 28 -12.95 -7.20 -17.24
CA ARG A 28 -12.37 -6.42 -18.35
C ARG A 28 -13.33 -6.33 -19.53
N ASP A 29 -13.97 -7.42 -19.92
CA ASP A 29 -14.92 -7.41 -21.05
C ASP A 29 -16.08 -6.44 -20.79
N VAL A 30 -16.60 -6.40 -19.56
CA VAL A 30 -17.62 -5.42 -19.15
C VAL A 30 -17.08 -3.99 -19.17
N LEU A 31 -15.84 -3.76 -18.71
CA LEU A 31 -15.20 -2.45 -18.72
C LEU A 31 -14.93 -1.94 -20.13
N ASP A 32 -14.56 -2.80 -21.07
CA ASP A 32 -14.30 -2.45 -22.46
C ASP A 32 -15.59 -2.04 -23.18
N HIS A 33 -16.69 -2.77 -22.93
CA HIS A 33 -18.01 -2.39 -23.43
C HIS A 33 -18.48 -1.07 -22.82
N LEU A 34 -18.38 -0.91 -21.50
CA LEU A 34 -18.74 0.33 -20.81
C LEU A 34 -17.91 1.53 -21.31
N SER A 35 -16.60 1.34 -21.51
CA SER A 35 -15.70 2.36 -22.05
C SER A 35 -16.09 2.79 -23.46
N SER A 36 -16.58 1.87 -24.29
CA SER A 36 -17.08 2.17 -25.63
C SER A 36 -18.35 3.03 -25.58
N ILE A 37 -19.26 2.74 -24.64
CA ILE A 37 -20.49 3.53 -24.41
C ILE A 37 -20.15 4.93 -23.89
N ILE A 38 -19.20 5.05 -22.96
CA ILE A 38 -18.74 6.35 -22.44
C ILE A 38 -18.17 7.21 -23.57
N LYS A 39 -17.30 6.65 -24.44
CA LYS A 39 -16.78 7.36 -25.63
C LYS A 39 -17.91 7.81 -26.56
N GLY A 40 -18.85 6.92 -26.86
CA GLY A 40 -20.00 7.24 -27.73
C GLY A 40 -20.89 8.34 -27.17
N CYS A 41 -21.20 8.30 -25.87
CA CYS A 41 -22.03 9.32 -25.21
C CYS A 41 -21.30 10.68 -25.14
N SER A 42 -20.01 10.67 -24.81
CA SER A 42 -19.17 11.88 -24.79
C SER A 42 -19.13 12.55 -26.17
N GLY A 43 -18.87 11.78 -27.23
CA GLY A 43 -18.85 12.30 -28.60
C GLY A 43 -20.21 12.81 -29.09
N GLY A 44 -21.29 12.10 -28.79
CA GLY A 44 -22.65 12.47 -29.22
C GLY A 44 -23.19 13.72 -28.54
N GLN A 45 -22.76 14.03 -27.32
CA GLN A 45 -23.25 15.15 -26.52
C GLN A 45 -22.21 16.26 -26.31
N ASN A 46 -21.03 16.14 -26.92
CA ASN A 46 -19.91 17.07 -26.77
C ASN A 46 -19.59 17.38 -25.28
N SER A 47 -19.60 16.34 -24.45
CA SER A 47 -19.33 16.42 -23.01
C SER A 47 -17.98 15.78 -22.69
N GLN A 48 -17.34 16.18 -21.58
CA GLN A 48 -16.05 15.60 -21.19
C GLN A 48 -16.23 14.13 -20.76
N THR A 49 -15.27 13.28 -21.09
CA THR A 49 -15.36 11.84 -20.81
C THR A 49 -15.40 11.52 -19.31
N ASP A 50 -14.75 12.34 -18.48
CA ASP A 50 -14.76 12.18 -17.02
C ASP A 50 -16.13 12.46 -16.40
N GLU A 51 -16.88 13.43 -16.94
CA GLU A 51 -18.25 13.74 -16.52
C GLU A 51 -19.21 12.61 -16.89
N VAL A 52 -19.08 12.08 -18.10
CA VAL A 52 -19.87 10.92 -18.56
C VAL A 52 -19.55 9.67 -17.74
N ALA A 53 -18.28 9.44 -17.43
CA ALA A 53 -17.86 8.34 -16.57
C ALA A 53 -18.40 8.48 -15.14
N ALA A 54 -18.47 9.69 -14.58
CA ALA A 54 -19.09 9.94 -13.27
C ALA A 54 -20.59 9.56 -13.26
N ILE A 55 -21.30 9.81 -14.35
CA ILE A 55 -22.70 9.39 -14.51
C ILE A 55 -22.79 7.86 -14.56
N ALA A 56 -21.92 7.20 -15.32
CA ALA A 56 -21.86 5.73 -15.38
C ALA A 56 -21.60 5.11 -14.00
N VAL A 57 -20.66 5.66 -13.23
CA VAL A 57 -20.36 5.22 -11.86
C VAL A 57 -21.55 5.43 -10.93
N THR A 58 -22.27 6.54 -11.09
CA THR A 58 -23.49 6.82 -10.31
C THR A 58 -24.61 5.82 -10.63
N ALA A 59 -24.76 5.44 -11.90
CA ALA A 59 -25.70 4.40 -12.33
C ALA A 59 -25.31 3.02 -11.77
N ALA A 60 -24.02 2.67 -11.77
CA ALA A 60 -23.51 1.44 -11.15
C ALA A 60 -23.84 1.35 -9.64
N MET A 61 -23.61 2.44 -8.91
CA MET A 61 -23.98 2.53 -7.49
C MET A 61 -25.49 2.44 -7.27
N ARG A 62 -26.29 3.07 -8.15
CA ARG A 62 -27.75 3.01 -8.09
C ARG A 62 -28.24 1.57 -8.29
N TYR A 63 -27.73 0.86 -9.28
CA TYR A 63 -28.06 -0.55 -9.51
C TYR A 63 -27.76 -1.41 -8.28
N HIS A 64 -26.56 -1.28 -7.71
CA HIS A 64 -26.20 -1.98 -6.46
C HIS A 64 -27.16 -1.67 -5.31
N ARG A 65 -27.46 -0.38 -5.10
CA ARG A 65 -28.34 0.08 -4.02
C ARG A 65 -29.76 -0.46 -4.19
N LEU A 66 -30.34 -0.43 -5.39
CA LEU A 66 -31.67 -0.97 -5.65
C LEU A 66 -31.72 -2.48 -5.36
N ALA A 67 -30.71 -3.24 -5.78
CA ALA A 67 -30.62 -4.67 -5.47
C ALA A 67 -30.48 -4.93 -3.96
N LYS A 68 -29.71 -4.10 -3.24
CA LYS A 68 -29.56 -4.14 -1.78
C LYS A 68 -30.89 -3.81 -1.07
N GLU A 69 -31.61 -2.79 -1.52
CA GLU A 69 -32.91 -2.37 -0.99
C GLU A 69 -33.98 -3.47 -1.15
N GLN A 70 -34.04 -4.07 -2.34
CA GLN A 70 -34.94 -5.20 -2.64
C GLN A 70 -34.62 -6.44 -1.80
N ASN A 71 -33.36 -6.59 -1.39
CA ASN A 71 -32.90 -7.68 -0.52
C ASN A 71 -32.83 -7.27 0.97
N GLY A 72 -33.71 -6.36 1.41
CA GLY A 72 -33.85 -6.02 2.83
C GLY A 72 -32.63 -5.28 3.42
N GLN A 73 -31.99 -4.42 2.62
CA GLN A 73 -30.76 -3.68 2.97
C GLN A 73 -29.48 -4.53 3.07
N VAL A 74 -29.52 -5.79 2.61
CA VAL A 74 -28.37 -6.70 2.61
C VAL A 74 -27.83 -6.86 1.19
N CYS A 75 -26.52 -6.69 1.02
CA CYS A 75 -25.88 -6.85 -0.28
C CYS A 75 -25.93 -8.32 -0.76
N LEU A 76 -26.34 -8.54 -2.02
CA LEU A 76 -26.45 -9.87 -2.63
C LEU A 76 -25.10 -10.50 -3.04
N MET A 77 -23.99 -9.78 -2.90
CA MET A 77 -22.64 -10.21 -3.31
C MET A 77 -22.57 -10.62 -4.81
N GLY A 78 -21.45 -11.23 -5.22
CA GLY A 78 -21.26 -11.65 -6.61
C GLY A 78 -21.36 -10.47 -7.59
N LYS A 79 -22.08 -10.63 -8.70
CA LYS A 79 -22.27 -9.59 -9.71
C LYS A 79 -22.86 -8.29 -9.15
N TYR A 80 -23.81 -8.39 -8.21
CA TYR A 80 -24.48 -7.23 -7.62
C TYR A 80 -23.55 -6.37 -6.76
N HIS A 81 -22.45 -6.95 -6.28
CA HIS A 81 -21.42 -6.22 -5.53
C HIS A 81 -20.23 -5.85 -6.42
N ASN A 82 -19.81 -6.77 -7.30
CA ASN A 82 -18.68 -6.56 -8.20
C ASN A 82 -18.91 -5.41 -9.19
N ILE A 83 -20.16 -5.00 -9.44
CA ILE A 83 -20.47 -3.77 -10.18
C ILE A 83 -19.83 -2.52 -9.54
N LEU A 84 -19.66 -2.47 -8.21
CA LEU A 84 -18.98 -1.36 -7.54
C LEU A 84 -17.49 -1.32 -7.92
N TYR A 85 -16.87 -2.47 -8.20
CA TYR A 85 -15.49 -2.55 -8.67
C TYR A 85 -15.34 -2.22 -10.15
N ILE A 86 -16.36 -2.50 -10.97
CA ILE A 86 -16.48 -1.94 -12.31
C ILE A 86 -16.53 -0.42 -12.23
N GLY A 87 -17.34 0.14 -11.31
CA GLY A 87 -17.37 1.58 -11.05
C GLY A 87 -16.02 2.12 -10.58
N LEU A 88 -15.32 1.41 -9.69
CA LEU A 88 -14.02 1.80 -9.15
C LEU A 88 -12.97 1.88 -10.25
N ARG A 89 -12.91 0.84 -11.08
CA ARG A 89 -11.99 0.79 -12.21
C ARG A 89 -12.35 1.86 -13.26
N THR A 90 -13.65 2.11 -13.49
CA THR A 90 -14.13 3.19 -14.37
C THR A 90 -13.70 4.57 -13.88
N CYS A 91 -13.76 4.85 -12.57
CA CYS A 91 -13.26 6.10 -11.99
C CYS A 91 -11.79 6.34 -12.35
N TRP A 92 -10.97 5.30 -12.21
CA TRP A 92 -9.55 5.35 -12.51
C TRP A 92 -9.27 5.52 -14.00
N ASP A 93 -9.83 4.65 -14.85
CA ASP A 93 -9.56 4.64 -16.30
C ASP A 93 -9.93 5.96 -16.98
N TRP A 94 -10.99 6.61 -16.50
CA TRP A 94 -11.50 7.87 -17.05
C TRP A 94 -11.09 9.10 -16.24
N GLY A 95 -10.32 8.93 -15.17
CA GLY A 95 -9.83 10.03 -14.34
C GLY A 95 -10.94 10.92 -13.78
N VAL A 96 -12.02 10.33 -13.26
CA VAL A 96 -13.20 11.05 -12.73
C VAL A 96 -12.75 12.10 -11.71
N ARG A 97 -13.03 13.39 -11.97
CA ARG A 97 -12.58 14.51 -11.12
C ARG A 97 -13.52 14.83 -9.97
N ASP A 98 -14.79 14.45 -10.10
CA ASP A 98 -15.80 14.65 -9.07
C ASP A 98 -15.51 13.79 -7.84
N SER A 99 -15.03 14.44 -6.79
CA SER A 99 -14.61 13.75 -5.56
C SER A 99 -15.79 13.25 -4.74
N GLU A 100 -16.96 13.87 -4.87
CA GLU A 100 -18.17 13.44 -4.19
C GLU A 100 -18.63 12.09 -4.76
N VAL A 101 -18.59 11.91 -6.08
CA VAL A 101 -18.93 10.63 -6.73
C VAL A 101 -17.96 9.52 -6.33
N VAL A 102 -16.65 9.78 -6.39
CA VAL A 102 -15.63 8.79 -5.99
C VAL A 102 -15.80 8.39 -4.52
N VAL A 103 -16.05 9.35 -3.64
CA VAL A 103 -16.19 9.07 -2.20
C VAL A 103 -17.49 8.35 -1.88
N LYS A 104 -18.61 8.68 -2.55
CA LYS A 104 -19.85 7.89 -2.46
C LYS A 104 -19.63 6.43 -2.86
N LEU A 105 -18.83 6.19 -3.90
CA LEU A 105 -18.47 4.83 -4.31
C LEU A 105 -17.64 4.11 -3.24
N LEU A 106 -16.63 4.77 -2.68
CA LEU A 106 -15.83 4.21 -1.58
C LEU A 106 -16.69 3.90 -0.36
N VAL A 107 -17.67 4.75 -0.02
CA VAL A 107 -18.63 4.48 1.07
C VAL A 107 -19.50 3.27 0.75
N ALA A 108 -20.04 3.15 -0.47
CA ALA A 108 -20.86 2.02 -0.88
C ALA A 108 -20.11 0.67 -0.78
N ILE A 109 -18.81 0.66 -1.15
CA ILE A 109 -17.94 -0.52 -0.98
C ILE A 109 -17.76 -0.83 0.50
N TYR A 110 -17.39 0.17 1.31
CA TYR A 110 -17.13 -0.02 2.73
C TYR A 110 -18.35 -0.45 3.53
N GLU A 111 -19.54 0.03 3.19
CA GLU A 111 -20.78 -0.40 3.82
C GLU A 111 -21.00 -1.91 3.75
N CYS A 112 -20.54 -2.54 2.65
CA CYS A 112 -20.69 -3.96 2.41
C CYS A 112 -19.51 -4.78 2.95
N GLU A 113 -18.27 -4.33 2.73
CA GLU A 113 -17.08 -5.12 3.03
C GLU A 113 -16.38 -4.77 4.34
N LYS A 114 -16.57 -3.55 4.84
CA LYS A 114 -15.85 -3.00 6.00
C LYS A 114 -14.31 -2.98 5.85
N THR A 115 -13.82 -3.01 4.61
CA THR A 115 -12.39 -2.96 4.25
C THR A 115 -12.22 -2.31 2.88
N TYR A 116 -10.98 -1.94 2.54
CA TYR A 116 -10.56 -1.49 1.20
C TYR A 116 -9.42 -2.33 0.63
N GLU A 117 -9.31 -3.58 1.05
CA GLU A 117 -8.23 -4.48 0.64
C GLU A 117 -8.09 -4.59 -0.88
N ARG A 118 -9.20 -4.42 -1.63
CA ARG A 118 -9.16 -4.41 -3.11
C ARG A 118 -8.36 -3.28 -3.74
N ILE A 119 -8.20 -2.18 -3.02
CA ILE A 119 -7.38 -1.03 -3.45
C ILE A 119 -5.94 -1.22 -2.97
N PHE A 120 -5.74 -1.71 -1.75
CA PHE A 120 -4.41 -1.73 -1.11
C PHE A 120 -3.57 -2.96 -1.45
N LEU A 121 -4.15 -4.17 -1.53
CA LEU A 121 -3.36 -5.40 -1.66
C LEU A 121 -2.56 -5.44 -2.97
N GLY A 122 -3.15 -4.96 -4.07
CA GLY A 122 -2.45 -4.90 -5.36
C GLY A 122 -1.28 -3.91 -5.36
N ALA A 123 -1.37 -2.83 -4.58
CA ALA A 123 -0.27 -1.88 -4.42
C ALA A 123 0.83 -2.43 -3.52
N LEU A 124 0.45 -3.12 -2.43
CA LEU A 124 1.37 -3.70 -1.44
C LEU A 124 2.14 -4.91 -1.96
N PHE A 125 1.46 -5.79 -2.71
CA PHE A 125 1.99 -7.12 -3.06
C PHE A 125 1.99 -7.42 -4.58
N GLY A 126 1.59 -6.45 -5.40
CA GLY A 126 1.44 -6.63 -6.84
C GLY A 126 0.12 -7.29 -7.27
N PRO A 127 -0.13 -7.47 -8.58
CA PRO A 127 -1.45 -7.82 -9.10
C PRO A 127 -1.89 -9.27 -8.85
N HIS A 128 -0.95 -10.19 -8.57
CA HIS A 128 -1.21 -11.63 -8.42
C HIS A 128 -1.43 -12.08 -6.97
N ALA A 129 -0.67 -11.52 -6.02
CA ALA A 129 -0.75 -11.88 -4.61
C ALA A 129 -2.17 -11.77 -4.00
N PRO A 130 -3.02 -10.78 -4.36
CA PRO A 130 -4.39 -10.71 -3.85
C PRO A 130 -5.22 -11.98 -4.10
N HIS A 131 -4.90 -12.76 -5.14
CA HIS A 131 -5.61 -14.00 -5.42
C HIS A 131 -5.40 -15.05 -4.34
N PHE A 132 -4.18 -15.13 -3.80
CA PHE A 132 -3.82 -16.06 -2.74
C PHE A 132 -4.27 -15.57 -1.36
N ILE A 133 -4.29 -14.25 -1.16
CA ILE A 133 -4.61 -13.62 0.13
C ILE A 133 -6.12 -13.51 0.34
N ALA A 134 -6.87 -13.16 -0.71
CA ALA A 134 -8.27 -12.77 -0.62
C ALA A 134 -9.15 -13.37 -1.74
N GLY A 135 -8.60 -14.25 -2.59
CA GLY A 135 -9.38 -14.98 -3.59
C GLY A 135 -9.73 -14.21 -4.86
N TRP A 136 -9.21 -13.00 -5.06
CA TRP A 136 -9.49 -12.17 -6.24
C TRP A 136 -8.19 -11.62 -6.85
N ARG A 137 -8.13 -11.46 -8.17
CA ARG A 137 -6.98 -10.82 -8.85
C ARG A 137 -7.21 -9.32 -8.97
N SER A 138 -6.14 -8.53 -8.87
CA SER A 138 -6.22 -7.09 -9.11
C SER A 138 -6.71 -6.78 -10.51
N ASP A 139 -7.58 -5.78 -10.62
CA ASP A 139 -8.04 -5.28 -11.91
C ASP A 139 -6.94 -4.49 -12.63
N PHE A 140 -5.97 -3.95 -11.88
CA PHE A 140 -4.82 -3.20 -12.39
C PHE A 140 -3.73 -4.12 -12.94
N GLN A 141 -3.09 -3.69 -14.03
CA GLN A 141 -2.15 -4.43 -14.86
C GLN A 141 -0.92 -4.86 -14.08
N ASP A 142 -0.27 -3.91 -13.42
CA ASP A 142 0.98 -4.10 -12.69
C ASP A 142 0.95 -3.38 -11.33
N GLN A 143 1.99 -3.59 -10.52
CA GLN A 143 2.08 -2.96 -9.20
C GLN A 143 2.11 -1.42 -9.29
N HIS A 144 2.74 -0.86 -10.31
CA HIS A 144 2.86 0.59 -10.47
C HIS A 144 1.50 1.23 -10.78
N GLU A 145 0.67 0.62 -11.65
CA GLU A 145 -0.71 1.04 -11.87
C GLU A 145 -1.54 0.93 -10.58
N ASN A 146 -1.38 -0.16 -9.82
CA ASN A 146 -2.04 -0.30 -8.51
C ASN A 146 -1.66 0.85 -7.57
N VAL A 147 -0.38 1.23 -7.49
CA VAL A 147 0.09 2.33 -6.63
C VAL A 147 -0.50 3.66 -7.08
N ARG A 148 -0.52 3.96 -8.38
CA ARG A 148 -1.11 5.20 -8.87
C ARG A 148 -2.62 5.25 -8.64
N ALA A 149 -3.32 4.11 -8.80
CA ALA A 149 -4.74 3.99 -8.51
C ALA A 149 -5.03 4.21 -7.02
N MET A 150 -4.25 3.57 -6.14
CA MET A 150 -4.33 3.81 -4.69
C MET A 150 -4.15 5.30 -4.37
N VAL A 151 -3.14 5.97 -4.97
CA VAL A 151 -2.89 7.40 -4.81
C VAL A 151 -4.06 8.26 -5.31
N TYR A 152 -4.70 7.88 -6.42
CA TYR A 152 -5.89 8.56 -6.93
C TYR A 152 -7.04 8.50 -5.92
N PHE A 153 -7.37 7.32 -5.38
CA PHE A 153 -8.42 7.21 -4.35
C PHE A 153 -8.05 7.91 -3.05
N LEU A 154 -6.78 7.87 -2.63
CA LEU A 154 -6.28 8.64 -1.49
C LEU A 154 -6.52 10.14 -1.68
N LYS A 155 -6.25 10.68 -2.87
CA LYS A 155 -6.45 12.11 -3.17
C LYS A 155 -7.92 12.51 -3.05
N HIS A 156 -8.84 11.73 -3.60
CA HIS A 156 -10.27 11.99 -3.50
C HIS A 156 -10.78 11.85 -2.07
N ALA A 157 -10.39 10.79 -1.36
CA ALA A 157 -10.76 10.57 0.03
C ALA A 157 -10.26 11.69 0.96
N THR A 158 -9.02 12.16 0.77
CA THR A 158 -8.47 13.28 1.54
C THR A 158 -9.22 14.59 1.26
N ARG A 159 -9.58 14.86 0.00
CA ARG A 159 -10.29 16.09 -0.40
C ARG A 159 -11.67 16.21 0.26
N GLU A 160 -12.42 15.12 0.31
CA GLU A 160 -13.72 15.07 0.99
C GLU A 160 -13.63 14.69 2.47
N GLN A 161 -12.41 14.58 3.01
CA GLN A 161 -12.16 14.28 4.42
C GLN A 161 -12.85 12.98 4.89
N LEU A 162 -12.84 11.95 4.03
CA LEU A 162 -13.54 10.70 4.25
C LEU A 162 -13.07 10.03 5.56
N THR A 163 -14.01 9.91 6.49
CA THR A 163 -13.86 9.17 7.75
C THR A 163 -14.96 8.11 7.83
N LEU A 164 -14.61 6.96 8.41
CA LEU A 164 -15.42 5.76 8.39
C LEU A 164 -15.45 5.11 9.77
N PRO A 165 -16.61 4.59 10.19
CA PRO A 165 -16.76 3.87 11.44
C PRO A 165 -16.11 2.48 11.33
N VAL A 166 -15.00 2.27 12.04
CA VAL A 166 -14.27 0.99 12.07
C VAL A 166 -14.31 0.41 13.49
N TRP A 167 -14.74 -0.84 13.61
CA TRP A 167 -14.64 -1.59 14.87
C TRP A 167 -13.21 -2.04 15.11
N ILE A 168 -12.61 -1.61 16.24
CA ILE A 168 -11.25 -2.02 16.61
C ILE A 168 -11.31 -3.04 17.75
N PRO A 169 -11.04 -4.34 17.49
CA PRO A 169 -11.23 -5.41 18.48
C PRO A 169 -10.49 -5.18 19.80
N ARG A 170 -9.24 -4.72 19.75
CA ARG A 170 -8.43 -4.49 20.96
C ARG A 170 -9.03 -3.47 21.93
N PHE A 171 -9.80 -2.53 21.41
CA PHE A 171 -10.41 -1.47 22.21
C PHE A 171 -11.90 -1.69 22.45
N GLU A 172 -12.48 -2.75 21.88
CA GLU A 172 -13.91 -3.07 21.95
C GLU A 172 -14.81 -1.86 21.64
N GLN A 173 -14.40 -1.04 20.67
CA GLN A 173 -15.13 0.19 20.33
C GLN A 173 -15.00 0.52 18.84
N GLU A 174 -16.03 1.19 18.32
CA GLU A 174 -16.01 1.82 17.02
C GLU A 174 -15.24 3.14 17.05
N ARG A 175 -14.38 3.36 16.06
CA ARG A 175 -13.60 4.58 15.90
C ARG A 175 -13.74 5.13 14.49
N GLN A 176 -13.75 6.45 14.38
CA GLN A 176 -13.72 7.12 13.09
C GLN A 176 -12.29 7.11 12.56
N LEU A 177 -12.04 6.30 11.54
CA LEU A 177 -10.75 6.20 10.86
C LEU A 177 -10.84 6.82 9.47
N ARG A 178 -9.73 7.38 8.99
CA ARG A 178 -9.64 7.86 7.61
C ARG A 178 -9.50 6.68 6.67
N PHE A 179 -9.88 6.89 5.41
CA PHE A 179 -9.73 5.89 4.34
C PHE A 179 -8.36 5.18 4.33
N ILE A 180 -7.26 5.93 4.49
CA ILE A 180 -5.89 5.40 4.50
C ILE A 180 -5.55 4.51 5.71
N ASP A 181 -6.28 4.67 6.82
CA ASP A 181 -6.03 3.95 8.07
C ASP A 181 -6.99 2.76 8.27
N VAL A 182 -7.95 2.54 7.36
CA VAL A 182 -8.89 1.41 7.42
C VAL A 182 -8.12 0.09 7.34
N PRO A 183 -8.27 -0.81 8.32
CA PRO A 183 -7.54 -2.07 8.34
C PRO A 183 -7.91 -3.02 7.20
N ILE A 184 -6.93 -3.83 6.80
CA ILE A 184 -7.08 -4.90 5.79
C ILE A 184 -7.45 -6.19 6.51
N GLU A 185 -8.67 -6.68 6.28
CA GLU A 185 -9.20 -7.89 6.94
C GLU A 185 -8.34 -9.13 6.70
N SER A 186 -8.02 -9.42 5.45
CA SER A 186 -7.20 -10.58 5.06
C SER A 186 -5.76 -10.55 5.59
N CYS A 187 -5.28 -9.40 6.07
CA CYS A 187 -3.95 -9.23 6.68
C CYS A 187 -4.04 -9.03 8.21
N GLY A 188 -4.93 -9.79 8.86
CA GLY A 188 -5.07 -9.81 10.31
C GLY A 188 -5.58 -8.48 10.89
N LYS A 189 -6.43 -7.76 10.15
CA LYS A 189 -6.94 -6.43 10.51
C LYS A 189 -5.82 -5.43 10.81
N SER A 190 -4.73 -5.50 10.05
CA SER A 190 -3.63 -4.54 10.15
C SER A 190 -3.87 -3.33 9.25
N SER A 191 -3.43 -2.16 9.67
CA SER A 191 -3.45 -0.96 8.82
C SER A 191 -2.54 -1.13 7.58
N PRO A 192 -2.87 -0.45 6.45
CA PRO A 192 -2.01 -0.46 5.26
C PRO A 192 -0.56 -0.05 5.57
N LEU A 193 -0.35 0.91 6.48
CA LEU A 193 0.99 1.33 6.91
C LEU A 193 1.77 0.22 7.61
N ARG A 194 1.12 -0.53 8.52
CA ARG A 194 1.76 -1.66 9.20
C ARG A 194 2.16 -2.75 8.20
N ILE A 195 1.31 -3.01 7.21
CA ILE A 195 1.57 -4.04 6.21
C ILE A 195 2.72 -3.61 5.29
N ALA A 196 2.78 -2.33 4.89
CA ALA A 196 3.93 -1.80 4.13
C ALA A 196 5.26 -1.97 4.89
N LEU A 197 5.25 -1.81 6.21
CA LEU A 197 6.43 -2.08 7.05
C LEU A 197 6.79 -3.57 7.11
N GLN A 198 5.80 -4.45 7.25
CA GLN A 198 6.02 -5.91 7.26
C GLN A 198 6.56 -6.42 5.92
N ALA A 199 6.09 -5.84 4.82
CA ALA A 199 6.52 -6.12 3.45
C ALA A 199 7.86 -5.45 3.07
N ASN A 200 8.52 -4.73 4.00
CA ASN A 200 9.77 -4.00 3.75
C ASN A 200 9.68 -3.04 2.55
N ALA A 201 8.55 -2.32 2.40
CA ALA A 201 8.28 -1.46 1.26
C ALA A 201 8.44 0.04 1.62
N PRO A 202 9.67 0.59 1.60
CA PRO A 202 9.93 1.98 2.01
C PRO A 202 9.22 3.02 1.14
N GLU A 203 9.07 2.75 -0.16
CA GLU A 203 8.40 3.66 -1.09
C GLU A 203 6.90 3.79 -0.77
N LEU A 204 6.21 2.66 -0.57
CA LEU A 204 4.81 2.65 -0.17
C LEU A 204 4.62 3.28 1.21
N LEU A 205 5.51 2.99 2.15
CA LEU A 205 5.51 3.63 3.46
C LEU A 205 5.59 5.16 3.34
N LEU A 206 6.51 5.65 2.49
CA LEU A 206 6.66 7.09 2.24
C LEU A 206 5.39 7.69 1.64
N ILE A 207 4.79 7.04 0.64
CA ILE A 207 3.53 7.48 0.03
C ILE A 207 2.42 7.55 1.09
N LEU A 208 2.24 6.49 1.88
CA LEU A 208 1.20 6.45 2.90
C LEU A 208 1.38 7.56 3.94
N LEU A 209 2.59 7.76 4.45
CA LEU A 209 2.89 8.82 5.40
C LEU A 209 2.72 10.22 4.78
N ARG A 210 3.05 10.41 3.49
CA ARG A 210 2.81 11.68 2.77
C ARG A 210 1.34 12.00 2.63
N TYR A 211 0.49 10.99 2.37
CA TYR A 211 -0.97 11.10 2.41
C TYR A 211 -1.56 11.10 3.82
N GLY A 212 -0.69 11.14 4.84
CA GLY A 212 -1.09 11.38 6.21
C GLY A 212 -1.51 10.14 6.96
N ALA A 213 -1.12 8.92 6.58
CA ALA A 213 -1.29 7.74 7.42
C ALA A 213 -0.73 7.98 8.84
N ALA A 214 -1.39 7.41 9.85
CA ALA A 214 -0.94 7.57 11.23
C ALA A 214 0.42 6.84 11.46
N PRO A 215 1.48 7.54 11.90
CA PRO A 215 2.80 6.92 12.14
C PRO A 215 2.76 5.82 13.20
N GLN A 216 1.80 5.93 14.12
CA GLN A 216 1.39 4.86 15.01
C GLN A 216 -0.06 4.51 14.68
N PRO A 217 -0.28 3.46 13.86
CA PRO A 217 -1.62 3.16 13.35
C PRO A 217 -2.63 2.84 14.46
N PRO A 218 -3.89 3.31 14.34
CA PRO A 218 -4.95 3.03 15.29
C PRO A 218 -5.60 1.65 15.09
N ASP A 219 -4.87 0.69 14.53
CA ASP A 219 -5.34 -0.68 14.23
C ASP A 219 -5.34 -1.61 15.46
N GLY A 220 -4.94 -1.10 16.63
CA GLY A 220 -4.81 -1.90 17.84
C GLY A 220 -3.58 -2.80 17.85
N GLY A 221 -2.68 -2.75 16.87
CA GLY A 221 -1.42 -3.49 16.92
C GLY A 221 -0.41 -2.89 17.93
N ALA A 222 0.71 -3.58 18.11
CA ALA A 222 1.85 -3.06 18.89
C ALA A 222 2.51 -1.84 18.21
N SER A 223 3.46 -1.19 18.90
CA SER A 223 4.24 -0.11 18.30
C SER A 223 4.96 -0.59 17.05
N VAL A 224 4.71 0.06 15.92
CA VAL A 224 5.32 -0.29 14.64
C VAL A 224 6.82 0.03 14.63
N ILE A 225 7.23 1.06 15.38
CA ILE A 225 8.64 1.42 15.55
C ILE A 225 9.33 0.29 16.32
N ILE A 226 8.79 -0.13 17.47
CA ILE A 226 9.39 -1.18 18.28
C ILE A 226 9.49 -2.50 17.51
N ALA A 227 8.42 -2.89 16.80
CA ALA A 227 8.45 -4.10 15.96
C ALA A 227 9.56 -4.03 14.89
N LEU A 228 9.81 -2.85 14.32
CA LEU A 228 10.87 -2.65 13.34
C LEU A 228 12.26 -2.66 13.99
N LEU A 229 12.41 -2.11 15.20
CA LEU A 229 13.65 -2.19 15.96
C LEU A 229 14.00 -3.63 16.31
N ASP A 230 13.00 -4.43 16.72
CA ASP A 230 13.16 -5.85 17.01
C ASP A 230 13.62 -6.62 15.77
N LYS A 231 12.97 -6.41 14.61
CA LYS A 231 13.37 -7.03 13.34
C LYS A 231 14.79 -6.66 12.90
N LEU A 232 15.23 -5.42 13.16
CA LEU A 232 16.60 -4.98 12.83
C LEU A 232 17.67 -5.65 13.70
N ILE A 233 17.37 -6.01 14.94
CA ILE A 233 18.36 -6.64 15.84
C ILE A 233 18.41 -8.18 15.70
N GLU A 234 17.40 -8.80 15.08
CA GLU A 234 17.32 -10.26 14.85
C GLU A 234 18.58 -10.79 14.12
N ASP A 235 19.01 -10.11 13.06
CA ASP A 235 20.18 -10.48 12.25
C ASP A 235 21.50 -9.87 12.78
N GLY A 236 21.53 -9.43 14.04
CA GLY A 236 22.72 -8.90 14.70
C GLY A 236 23.15 -7.54 14.16
N ARG A 237 24.14 -7.50 13.26
CA ARG A 237 24.65 -6.28 12.60
C ARG A 237 24.41 -6.26 11.09
N ASN A 238 23.74 -7.28 10.54
CA ASN A 238 23.42 -7.34 9.13
C ASN A 238 22.05 -6.73 8.87
N TYR A 239 21.96 -5.40 8.97
CA TYR A 239 20.70 -4.69 8.83
C TYR A 239 20.26 -4.66 7.36
N SER A 240 19.05 -5.16 7.06
CA SER A 240 18.44 -4.94 5.73
C SER A 240 18.32 -3.44 5.47
N PHE A 241 18.77 -3.05 4.27
CA PHE A 241 18.73 -1.66 3.84
C PHE A 241 17.28 -1.13 3.82
N GLU A 242 16.35 -1.94 3.36
CA GLU A 242 14.92 -1.62 3.28
C GLU A 242 14.33 -1.36 4.67
N LEU A 243 14.67 -2.20 5.66
CA LEU A 243 14.23 -2.01 7.05
C LEU A 243 14.78 -0.72 7.66
N VAL A 244 16.06 -0.42 7.41
CA VAL A 244 16.69 0.83 7.86
C VAL A 244 16.01 2.04 7.21
N MET A 245 15.69 1.95 5.92
CA MET A 245 14.98 3.00 5.19
C MET A 245 13.57 3.20 5.73
N CYS A 246 12.82 2.13 5.95
CA CYS A 246 11.51 2.17 6.61
C CYS A 246 11.59 2.86 7.97
N LEU A 247 12.58 2.52 8.78
CA LEU A 247 12.78 3.13 10.10
C LEU A 247 13.07 4.62 9.97
N LYS A 248 14.01 5.00 9.11
CA LYS A 248 14.34 6.41 8.88
C LYS A 248 13.13 7.21 8.42
N ILE A 249 12.33 6.69 7.49
CA ILE A 249 11.10 7.35 7.01
C ILE A 249 10.09 7.51 8.14
N LEU A 250 9.89 6.47 8.96
CA LEU A 250 8.97 6.48 10.08
C LEU A 250 9.39 7.49 11.16
N LEU A 251 10.69 7.51 11.50
CA LEU A 251 11.28 8.43 12.48
C LEU A 251 11.21 9.91 12.04
N ARG A 252 11.04 10.21 10.75
CA ARG A 252 10.77 11.58 10.29
C ARG A 252 9.41 12.10 10.72
N ASN A 253 8.49 11.21 11.08
CA ASN A 253 7.11 11.54 11.43
C ASN A 253 6.82 11.52 12.94
N VAL A 254 7.80 11.14 13.77
CA VAL A 254 7.65 11.12 15.23
C VAL A 254 8.71 11.96 15.91
N ALA A 255 8.31 12.76 16.91
CA ALA A 255 9.25 13.60 17.65
C ALA A 255 10.24 12.77 18.47
N MET A 256 9.73 11.74 19.15
CA MET A 256 10.47 10.82 20.02
C MET A 256 9.94 9.40 19.85
N ILE A 257 10.80 8.40 20.03
CA ILE A 257 10.38 7.00 20.12
C ILE A 257 9.72 6.76 21.48
N GLU A 258 8.43 6.46 21.47
CA GLU A 258 7.71 6.05 22.67
C GLU A 258 8.11 4.62 23.06
N MET A 259 8.65 4.47 24.26
CA MET A 259 8.99 3.16 24.79
C MET A 259 7.79 2.57 25.52
N PRO A 260 7.51 1.26 25.35
CA PRO A 260 6.37 0.61 26.00
C PRO A 260 6.53 0.52 27.53
N PHE A 261 7.74 0.74 28.03
CA PHE A 261 8.06 0.67 29.45
C PHE A 261 7.79 2.02 30.12
N LYS A 262 6.98 2.01 31.19
CA LYS A 262 6.69 3.14 32.07
C LYS A 262 7.62 3.28 33.30
N PRO A 263 8.97 3.14 33.26
CA PRO A 263 9.75 3.74 34.35
C PRO A 263 9.57 5.26 34.25
N LEU A 264 9.07 5.86 35.33
CA LEU A 264 9.02 7.31 35.49
C LEU A 264 10.44 7.94 35.53
N LEU A 265 11.47 7.11 35.72
CA LEU A 265 12.86 7.53 35.83
C LEU A 265 13.58 7.39 34.48
N TYR A 266 14.05 8.53 33.96
CA TYR A 266 14.82 8.66 32.73
C TYR A 266 16.02 7.70 32.65
N ALA A 267 16.76 7.53 33.76
CA ALA A 267 17.94 6.67 33.81
C ALA A 267 17.63 5.21 33.46
N SER A 268 16.59 4.64 34.07
CA SER A 268 16.15 3.25 33.84
C SER A 268 15.61 3.05 32.43
N ARG A 269 14.89 4.04 31.87
CA ARG A 269 14.43 3.97 30.47
C ARG A 269 15.61 3.94 29.50
N ARG A 270 16.65 4.74 29.76
CA ARG A 270 17.86 4.80 28.94
C ARG A 270 18.64 3.48 28.99
N GLU A 271 18.82 2.93 30.19
CA GLU A 271 19.52 1.66 30.39
C GLU A 271 18.83 0.52 29.64
N MET A 272 17.52 0.32 29.85
CA MET A 272 16.77 -0.71 29.13
C MET A 272 16.78 -0.55 27.61
N PHE A 273 16.72 0.69 27.11
CA PHE A 273 16.85 0.92 25.67
C PHE A 273 18.24 0.53 25.18
N PHE A 274 19.28 0.92 25.91
CA PHE A 274 20.65 0.66 25.52
C PHE A 274 20.96 -0.85 25.57
N ASP A 275 20.44 -1.57 26.56
CA ASP A 275 20.64 -3.01 26.69
C ASP A 275 20.07 -3.78 25.49
N ARG A 276 18.90 -3.37 24.99
CA ARG A 276 18.22 -4.05 23.88
C ARG A 276 18.62 -3.52 22.50
N TYR A 277 18.69 -2.20 22.34
CA TYR A 277 18.86 -1.51 21.05
C TYR A 277 20.12 -0.66 20.97
N GLY A 278 21.02 -0.73 21.96
CA GLY A 278 22.25 0.08 22.01
C GLY A 278 23.13 -0.06 20.77
N ARG A 279 23.08 -1.22 20.09
CA ARG A 279 23.77 -1.45 18.81
C ARG A 279 23.30 -0.48 17.71
N LEU A 280 21.98 -0.27 17.58
CA LEU A 280 21.41 0.65 16.60
C LEU A 280 21.83 2.11 16.84
N LEU A 281 22.12 2.47 18.10
CA LEU A 281 22.67 3.78 18.45
C LEU A 281 24.16 3.89 18.12
N MET A 282 24.94 2.86 18.45
CA MET A 282 26.38 2.81 18.14
C MET A 282 26.64 2.87 16.64
N ASP A 283 25.81 2.16 15.86
CA ASP A 283 25.90 2.09 14.41
C ASP A 283 25.22 3.29 13.71
N LYS A 284 24.74 4.29 14.48
CA LYS A 284 24.09 5.52 13.99
C LYS A 284 22.87 5.28 13.10
N ILE A 285 22.16 4.18 13.30
CA ILE A 285 20.89 3.89 12.64
C ILE A 285 19.77 4.73 13.27
N ILE A 286 19.83 4.91 14.59
CA ILE A 286 18.93 5.77 15.36
C ILE A 286 19.71 6.93 15.96
N GLY A 287 19.16 8.13 15.88
CA GLY A 287 19.69 9.31 16.55
C GLY A 287 19.46 9.25 18.06
N LYS A 288 20.50 9.54 18.85
CA LYS A 288 20.40 9.63 20.33
C LYS A 288 19.32 10.63 20.77
N GLU A 289 19.15 11.69 19.99
CA GLU A 289 18.18 12.76 20.16
C GLU A 289 16.73 12.31 20.06
N GLN A 290 16.44 11.22 19.34
CA GLN A 290 15.08 10.70 19.18
C GLN A 290 14.67 9.71 20.27
N VAL A 291 15.61 9.29 21.12
CA VAL A 291 15.38 8.30 22.18
C VAL A 291 15.46 8.92 23.57
N TYR A 292 16.57 9.62 23.85
CA TYR A 292 16.84 10.19 25.18
C TYR A 292 17.45 11.60 25.14
N GLY A 293 17.91 12.07 23.99
CA GLY A 293 18.32 13.47 23.84
C GLY A 293 17.13 14.41 23.60
N VAL A 294 17.45 15.62 23.16
CA VAL A 294 16.47 16.64 22.79
C VAL A 294 16.43 16.73 21.26
N PRO A 295 15.31 16.43 20.60
CA PRO A 295 15.17 16.60 19.16
C PRO A 295 15.42 18.05 18.76
N SER A 296 15.94 18.26 17.55
CA SER A 296 16.10 19.62 17.02
C SER A 296 14.75 20.33 16.95
N LEU A 297 14.73 21.63 17.23
CA LEU A 297 13.52 22.46 17.10
C LEU A 297 12.92 22.32 15.69
N ARG A 298 13.78 22.22 14.66
CA ARG A 298 13.38 21.97 13.27
C ARG A 298 12.54 20.69 13.12
N HIS A 299 13.00 19.58 13.71
CA HIS A 299 12.27 18.30 13.66
C HIS A 299 10.96 18.36 14.45
N LEU A 300 10.97 18.97 15.64
CA LEU A 300 9.75 19.20 16.42
C LEU A 300 8.72 20.03 15.65
N CYS A 301 9.15 21.09 14.98
CA CYS A 301 8.29 21.89 14.11
C CYS A 301 7.73 21.06 12.95
N ARG A 302 8.54 20.22 12.28
CA ARG A 302 8.05 19.33 11.22
C ARG A 302 6.95 18.41 11.74
N CYS A 303 7.18 17.70 12.84
CA CYS A 303 6.19 16.79 13.43
C CYS A 303 4.90 17.55 13.78
N CYS A 304 5.02 18.68 14.48
CA CYS A 304 3.87 19.50 14.88
C CYS A 304 3.06 20.01 13.66
N ILE A 305 3.73 20.58 12.64
CA ILE A 305 3.06 21.05 11.43
C ILE A 305 2.36 19.89 10.72
N ARG A 306 3.04 18.75 10.55
CA ARG A 306 2.46 17.57 9.91
C ARG A 306 1.28 17.02 10.69
N ASP A 307 1.34 16.99 12.02
CA ASP A 307 0.23 16.53 12.87
C ASP A 307 -1.01 17.42 12.70
N VAL A 308 -0.83 18.75 12.69
CA VAL A 308 -1.92 19.69 12.42
C VAL A 308 -2.50 19.50 11.01
N LEU A 309 -1.65 19.42 9.98
CA LEU A 309 -2.12 19.18 8.61
C LEU A 309 -2.84 17.84 8.49
N ARG A 310 -2.35 16.80 9.17
CA ARG A 310 -2.96 15.46 9.20
C ARG A 310 -4.36 15.51 9.82
N MET A 311 -4.51 16.19 10.96
CA MET A 311 -5.79 16.36 11.66
C MET A 311 -6.84 17.08 10.82
N HIS A 312 -6.43 17.94 9.89
CA HIS A 312 -7.32 18.70 9.02
C HIS A 312 -7.39 18.15 7.57
N ASN A 313 -6.91 16.92 7.33
CA ASN A 313 -6.90 16.28 6.00
C ASN A 313 -6.22 17.14 4.92
N GLN A 314 -5.16 17.86 5.30
CA GLN A 314 -4.39 18.76 4.44
C GLN A 314 -3.07 18.14 3.97
N LEU A 315 -2.82 16.85 4.19
CA LEU A 315 -1.60 16.18 3.71
C LEU A 315 -1.87 15.39 2.41
N PRO A 316 -1.00 15.46 1.38
CA PRO A 316 0.12 16.40 1.25
C PRO A 316 -0.30 17.79 0.72
N ASN A 317 -1.49 17.89 0.11
CA ASN A 317 -1.90 19.03 -0.75
C ASN A 317 -1.87 20.41 -0.06
N GLY A 318 -2.12 20.48 1.24
CA GLY A 318 -2.10 21.71 2.01
C GLY A 318 -0.69 22.22 2.34
N ILE A 319 0.35 21.42 2.19
CA ILE A 319 1.75 21.86 2.39
C ILE A 319 2.09 22.99 1.42
N ASP A 320 1.66 22.87 0.16
CA ASP A 320 1.93 23.86 -0.89
C ASP A 320 1.26 25.21 -0.62
N THR A 321 0.21 25.23 0.21
CA THR A 321 -0.50 26.45 0.62
C THR A 321 0.22 27.21 1.74
N LEU A 322 1.18 26.56 2.43
CA LEU A 322 1.98 27.20 3.46
C LEU A 322 2.92 28.21 2.82
N ARG A 323 2.94 29.44 3.34
CA ARG A 323 3.85 30.52 2.90
C ARG A 323 5.29 30.28 3.41
N LEU A 324 5.89 29.17 2.98
CA LEU A 324 7.23 28.74 3.35
C LEU A 324 8.09 28.58 2.09
N PRO A 325 9.42 28.74 2.18
CA PRO A 325 10.34 28.34 1.12
C PRO A 325 10.10 26.90 0.65
N LYS A 326 10.18 26.65 -0.66
CA LYS A 326 9.96 25.33 -1.27
C LYS A 326 10.78 24.22 -0.61
N ARG A 327 12.01 24.53 -0.20
CA ARG A 327 12.88 23.56 0.49
C ARG A 327 12.32 23.11 1.85
N LEU A 328 11.70 24.03 2.60
CA LEU A 328 11.01 23.70 3.86
C LEU A 328 9.70 22.95 3.60
N GLN A 329 8.97 23.28 2.52
CA GLN A 329 7.80 22.51 2.10
C GLN A 329 8.18 21.06 1.79
N ARG A 330 9.25 20.81 1.02
CA ARG A 330 9.76 19.46 0.73
C ARG A 330 10.22 18.71 1.98
N TYR A 331 10.82 19.43 2.94
CA TYR A 331 11.17 18.86 4.25
C TYR A 331 9.95 18.40 5.06
N ILE A 332 8.88 19.22 5.07
CA ILE A 332 7.61 18.88 5.71
C ILE A 332 6.91 17.75 4.96
N ASP A 333 7.03 17.69 3.63
CA ASP A 333 6.47 16.64 2.78
C ASP A 333 7.29 15.34 2.76
N LEU A 334 8.36 15.24 3.57
CA LEU A 334 9.24 14.06 3.67
C LEU A 334 10.05 13.72 2.41
N THR A 335 10.00 14.57 1.38
CA THR A 335 10.70 14.35 0.09
C THR A 335 12.16 14.79 0.12
N GLU A 336 12.52 15.69 1.03
CA GLU A 336 13.89 16.17 1.22
C GLU A 336 14.26 16.14 2.71
N GLU A 337 15.50 15.78 3.04
CA GLU A 337 16.06 16.03 4.38
C GLU A 337 16.91 17.29 4.36
N LEU A 338 16.77 18.11 5.40
CA LEU A 338 17.61 19.29 5.57
C LEU A 338 18.79 18.88 6.44
N GLU A 339 19.96 18.80 5.82
CA GLU A 339 21.19 18.55 6.56
C GLU A 339 21.39 19.61 7.67
N GLY A 340 21.95 19.15 8.79
CA GLY A 340 22.39 20.02 9.88
C GLY A 340 23.72 20.69 9.52
N PRO A 341 24.11 21.76 10.23
CA PRO A 341 25.41 22.41 10.05
C PRO A 341 26.60 21.44 10.20
N GLU A 342 26.44 20.33 10.93
CA GLU A 342 27.47 19.31 11.13
C GLU A 342 27.84 18.53 9.85
N ALA A 343 26.96 18.49 8.83
CA ALA A 343 27.27 17.84 7.55
C ALA A 343 28.15 18.72 6.65
N GLN A 344 28.03 20.04 6.77
CA GLN A 344 28.84 21.00 6.01
C GLN A 344 30.31 20.99 6.49
N ASP A 345 30.54 20.81 7.81
CA ASP A 345 31.88 20.68 8.38
C ASP A 345 32.63 19.40 7.93
N SER A 346 31.90 18.36 7.50
CA SER A 346 32.50 17.16 6.89
C SER A 346 32.79 17.33 5.40
N GLU A 347 32.03 18.14 4.67
CA GLU A 347 32.30 18.43 3.26
C GLU A 347 33.51 19.37 3.08
N ASP A 348 33.68 20.35 3.96
CA ASP A 348 34.86 21.24 3.95
C ASP A 348 36.16 20.50 4.34
N LYS A 349 36.06 19.43 5.13
CA LYS A 349 37.21 18.56 5.47
C LYS A 349 37.50 17.50 4.42
N ASP A 350 36.47 16.97 3.74
CA ASP A 350 36.63 16.02 2.62
C ASP A 350 37.10 16.72 1.34
N GLN A 351 36.83 18.02 1.14
CA GLN A 351 37.38 18.79 0.01
C GLN A 351 38.88 19.13 0.17
N GLN A 352 39.43 19.06 1.39
CA GLN A 352 40.87 19.25 1.65
C GLN A 352 41.69 17.95 1.61
N ARG A 353 41.07 16.78 1.46
CA ARG A 353 41.76 15.49 1.30
C ARG A 353 41.34 14.82 0.00
N GLY A 354 42.16 15.00 -1.02
CA GLY A 354 41.92 14.51 -2.38
C GLY A 354 41.59 13.02 -2.47
N SER A 355 40.59 12.75 -3.32
CA SER A 355 40.38 11.59 -4.19
C SER A 355 40.65 10.18 -3.64
N ALA A 356 39.57 9.47 -3.28
CA ALA A 356 39.18 8.17 -3.86
C ALA A 356 38.09 7.51 -2.99
N SER A 357 36.81 7.71 -3.34
CA SER A 357 35.71 6.78 -3.05
C SER A 357 34.43 7.33 -3.67
N ALA A 358 33.79 6.53 -4.53
CA ALA A 358 32.54 6.85 -5.20
C ALA A 358 31.41 6.96 -4.18
N LYS A 359 31.02 8.19 -3.82
CA LYS A 359 29.78 8.47 -3.08
C LYS A 359 28.62 8.53 -4.08
N CYS A 360 27.70 7.58 -3.94
CA CYS A 360 26.43 7.50 -4.64
C CYS A 360 25.54 8.69 -4.21
N LYS A 361 25.37 9.68 -5.09
CA LYS A 361 24.39 10.76 -4.92
C LYS A 361 23.02 10.27 -5.39
N LEU A 362 22.19 9.78 -4.48
CA LEU A 362 20.75 9.62 -4.74
C LEU A 362 19.95 10.57 -3.84
N GLY A 363 19.91 11.82 -4.27
CA GLY A 363 18.94 12.84 -3.83
C GLY A 363 18.24 13.52 -5.01
N SER A 364 18.42 13.00 -6.24
CA SER A 364 17.95 13.62 -7.48
C SER A 364 17.12 12.70 -8.38
N GLU A 365 16.92 11.42 -8.02
CA GLU A 365 16.19 10.44 -8.84
C GLU A 365 15.02 9.82 -8.06
N VAL A 366 14.19 10.67 -7.46
CA VAL A 366 12.77 10.34 -7.39
C VAL A 366 12.18 10.97 -8.64
N ALA A 367 11.94 10.15 -9.65
CA ALA A 367 11.28 10.58 -10.88
C ALA A 367 10.03 11.38 -10.50
N ARG A 368 10.04 12.63 -10.93
CA ARG A 368 8.91 13.55 -10.86
C ARG A 368 7.73 12.83 -11.52
N LEU A 369 6.69 12.50 -10.74
CA LEU A 369 5.37 12.22 -11.32
C LEU A 369 4.89 13.53 -11.95
N GLU A 370 5.16 13.69 -13.25
CA GLU A 370 4.71 14.83 -14.01
C GLU A 370 3.18 14.79 -14.12
N THR A 371 2.58 15.91 -13.74
CA THR A 371 1.20 16.25 -14.08
C THR A 371 1.01 16.13 -15.59
N ILE A 372 0.11 15.23 -16.01
CA ILE A 372 -0.19 14.89 -17.39
C ILE A 372 -0.50 16.17 -18.20
N SER A 373 0.38 16.46 -19.14
CA SER A 373 0.15 17.26 -20.34
C SER A 373 0.55 16.38 -21.53
N SER A 374 -0.32 16.32 -22.52
CA SER A 374 -0.28 15.50 -23.73
C SER A 374 1.01 15.59 -24.56
N ALA A 375 1.59 14.44 -24.95
CA ALA A 375 1.87 14.03 -26.35
C ALA A 375 2.94 12.89 -26.45
N GLU A 376 2.59 11.85 -27.22
CA GLU A 376 3.39 10.98 -28.13
C GLU A 376 4.52 10.04 -27.63
N GLU A 377 4.18 8.73 -27.66
CA GLU A 377 4.86 7.52 -28.22
C GLU A 377 6.39 7.32 -28.18
N SER A 378 6.86 6.14 -27.69
CA SER A 378 7.30 4.99 -28.52
C SER A 378 7.87 3.81 -27.68
N GLU A 379 7.78 2.60 -28.24
CA GLU A 379 8.13 1.27 -27.70
C GLU A 379 9.64 0.95 -27.72
N ASP A 380 10.12 0.09 -26.81
CA ASP A 380 11.05 -1.02 -27.13
C ASP A 380 11.24 -1.97 -25.93
N GLU A 381 10.73 -3.19 -26.07
CA GLU A 381 10.98 -4.35 -25.19
C GLU A 381 12.07 -5.23 -25.81
N SER A 382 13.28 -5.34 -25.22
CA SER A 382 14.17 -6.49 -25.53
C SER A 382 15.37 -6.78 -24.60
N GLU A 383 15.67 -6.04 -23.53
CA GLU A 383 16.97 -6.24 -22.84
C GLU A 383 16.96 -6.88 -21.43
N ASN A 384 15.82 -7.29 -20.86
CA ASN A 384 15.78 -7.74 -19.45
C ASN A 384 15.89 -9.25 -19.19
N GLN A 385 16.33 -10.07 -20.16
CA GLN A 385 16.29 -11.54 -20.01
C GLN A 385 17.57 -12.21 -19.47
N ALA A 386 18.60 -11.47 -19.02
CA ALA A 386 19.93 -12.06 -18.77
C ALA A 386 20.54 -11.94 -17.36
N GLN A 387 19.78 -11.61 -16.30
CA GLN A 387 20.34 -11.54 -14.93
C GLN A 387 19.45 -12.19 -13.87
N LEU A 388 19.22 -13.51 -13.96
CA LEU A 388 18.54 -14.27 -12.91
C LEU A 388 19.16 -15.67 -12.72
N LEU A 389 20.45 -15.75 -12.38
CA LEU A 389 21.03 -16.97 -11.82
C LEU A 389 22.14 -16.62 -10.80
N GLN A 390 21.74 -16.41 -9.54
CA GLN A 390 22.64 -16.59 -8.39
C GLN A 390 21.90 -17.35 -7.29
N ALA A 391 22.54 -18.41 -6.79
CA ALA A 391 21.94 -19.48 -5.99
C ALA A 391 21.33 -18.98 -4.68
N VAL A 392 20.04 -19.27 -4.49
CA VAL A 392 19.30 -18.98 -3.27
C VAL A 392 19.34 -20.21 -2.37
N THR A 393 19.98 -20.10 -1.21
CA THR A 393 20.15 -21.19 -0.21
C THR A 393 18.95 -21.37 0.71
N ASP A 394 17.76 -20.95 0.26
CA ASP A 394 16.54 -20.96 1.06
C ASP A 394 15.47 -21.76 0.30
N PRO A 395 15.03 -22.94 0.82
CA PRO A 395 14.18 -23.88 0.09
C PRO A 395 12.81 -23.28 -0.28
N GLU A 396 12.27 -22.36 0.53
CA GLU A 396 11.02 -21.67 0.22
C GLU A 396 11.18 -20.68 -0.93
N LYS A 397 12.31 -19.97 -0.98
CA LYS A 397 12.62 -19.06 -2.09
C LYS A 397 13.06 -19.80 -3.34
N ALA A 398 13.68 -20.98 -3.23
CA ALA A 398 14.00 -21.85 -4.35
C ALA A 398 12.71 -22.44 -4.97
N ALA A 399 11.74 -22.84 -4.14
CA ALA A 399 10.42 -23.24 -4.61
C ALA A 399 9.67 -22.07 -5.26
N LEU A 400 9.74 -20.87 -4.69
CA LEU A 400 9.18 -19.66 -5.30
C LEU A 400 9.88 -19.30 -6.62
N ALA A 401 11.21 -19.41 -6.70
CA ALA A 401 11.98 -19.10 -7.89
C ALA A 401 11.77 -20.13 -9.01
N ALA A 402 11.68 -21.42 -8.67
CA ALA A 402 11.31 -22.49 -9.60
C ALA A 402 9.87 -22.32 -10.11
N PHE A 403 8.96 -21.86 -9.26
CA PHE A 403 7.57 -21.54 -9.61
C PHE A 403 7.46 -20.26 -10.48
N MET A 404 8.34 -19.28 -10.27
CA MET A 404 8.41 -18.06 -11.10
C MET A 404 9.04 -18.31 -12.47
N ALA A 405 9.85 -19.37 -12.64
CA ALA A 405 10.52 -19.70 -13.89
C ALA A 405 9.61 -20.40 -14.92
N THR A 406 8.48 -21.00 -14.50
CA THR A 406 7.47 -21.52 -15.44
C THR A 406 6.56 -20.38 -15.87
N GLY A 407 7.01 -19.61 -16.85
CA GLY A 407 6.34 -18.43 -17.42
C GLY A 407 4.96 -18.67 -18.06
N ASP A 408 4.51 -19.92 -18.14
CA ASP A 408 3.13 -20.27 -18.49
C ASP A 408 2.57 -21.15 -17.38
N GLY A 409 1.56 -20.65 -16.66
CA GLY A 409 0.91 -21.30 -15.53
C GLY A 409 0.14 -22.60 -15.87
N ALA A 410 0.79 -23.55 -16.54
CA ALA A 410 0.31 -24.91 -16.73
C ALA A 410 0.76 -25.77 -15.55
N TYR A 411 -0.21 -26.31 -14.81
CA TYR A 411 0.01 -27.38 -13.84
C TYR A 411 0.36 -28.66 -14.60
N THR A 412 1.63 -28.88 -14.91
CA THR A 412 2.08 -30.18 -15.41
C THR A 412 2.50 -31.08 -14.25
N GLU A 413 2.24 -32.38 -14.38
CA GLU A 413 2.66 -33.35 -13.37
C GLU A 413 4.19 -33.41 -13.24
N GLU A 414 4.94 -33.04 -14.29
CA GLU A 414 6.38 -32.90 -14.21
C GLU A 414 6.82 -31.77 -13.27
N ALA A 415 6.08 -30.65 -13.20
CA ALA A 415 6.40 -29.53 -12.31
C ALA A 415 6.12 -29.88 -10.83
N LYS A 416 5.10 -30.69 -10.56
CA LYS A 416 4.85 -31.25 -9.22
C LYS A 416 5.94 -32.24 -8.83
N GLN A 417 6.32 -33.14 -9.74
CA GLN A 417 7.38 -34.12 -9.50
C GLN A 417 8.71 -33.43 -9.20
N ALA A 418 9.07 -32.39 -9.96
CA ALA A 418 10.30 -31.62 -9.76
C ALA A 418 10.30 -30.84 -8.42
N ALA A 419 9.17 -30.31 -7.99
CA ALA A 419 9.04 -29.64 -6.69
C ALA A 419 9.17 -30.63 -5.53
N VAL A 420 8.60 -31.84 -5.66
CA VAL A 420 8.72 -32.92 -4.67
C VAL A 420 10.16 -33.45 -4.60
N GLU A 421 10.83 -33.65 -5.74
CA GLU A 421 12.23 -34.09 -5.79
C GLU A 421 13.19 -33.05 -5.20
N ALA A 422 12.97 -31.76 -5.47
CA ALA A 422 13.74 -30.68 -4.87
C ALA A 422 13.54 -30.59 -3.34
N TYR A 423 12.32 -30.83 -2.87
CA TYR A 423 11.99 -30.88 -1.45
C TYR A 423 12.64 -32.09 -0.74
N VAL A 424 12.61 -33.27 -1.37
CA VAL A 424 13.25 -34.49 -0.84
C VAL A 424 14.77 -34.37 -0.84
N ALA A 425 15.38 -33.78 -1.87
CA ALA A 425 16.83 -33.56 -1.94
C ALA A 425 17.35 -32.55 -0.90
N ALA A 426 16.48 -31.68 -0.38
CA ALA A 426 16.80 -30.69 0.64
C ALA A 426 16.61 -31.22 2.08
N CYS A 427 16.03 -32.41 2.27
CA CYS A 427 15.85 -33.03 3.58
C CYS A 427 17.11 -33.80 4.03
N PRO A 428 17.44 -33.84 5.34
CA PRO A 428 18.54 -34.65 5.86
C PRO A 428 18.30 -36.16 5.63
N PRO A 429 19.36 -36.99 5.53
CA PRO A 429 19.28 -38.40 5.09
C PRO A 429 18.50 -39.37 6.02
N ASP A 430 17.94 -38.89 7.13
CA ASP A 430 17.20 -39.71 8.11
C ASP A 430 15.68 -39.42 8.12
N PHE A 431 15.13 -38.77 7.09
CA PHE A 431 13.68 -38.53 6.98
C PHE A 431 12.98 -39.67 6.22
N ASP A 432 12.16 -40.45 6.94
CA ASP A 432 11.38 -41.57 6.40
C ASP A 432 10.10 -41.04 5.71
N PRO A 433 9.91 -41.24 4.39
CA PRO A 433 8.86 -40.55 3.61
C PRO A 433 7.44 -41.12 3.80
N ASP A 434 7.22 -42.13 4.65
CA ASP A 434 5.93 -42.84 4.75
C ASP A 434 4.98 -42.37 5.88
N PHE A 435 5.17 -41.17 6.47
CA PHE A 435 4.20 -40.59 7.41
C PHE A 435 3.40 -39.42 6.79
N PRO A 436 2.05 -39.48 6.77
CA PRO A 436 1.23 -38.41 6.25
C PRO A 436 1.23 -37.19 7.19
N PRO A 437 1.02 -35.97 6.67
CA PRO A 437 1.10 -34.77 7.48
C PRO A 437 -0.02 -34.69 8.52
N ILE A 438 0.39 -34.16 9.67
CA ILE A 438 -0.36 -33.87 10.88
C ILE A 438 -1.73 -33.24 10.57
N SER A 439 -2.78 -33.84 11.13
CA SER A 439 -4.17 -33.37 11.05
C SER A 439 -4.33 -31.95 11.60
N LEU A 440 -5.05 -31.09 10.88
CA LEU A 440 -5.45 -29.77 11.32
C LEU A 440 -6.53 -29.86 12.42
N PRO A 441 -6.57 -28.92 13.38
CA PRO A 441 -7.48 -29.00 14.52
C PRO A 441 -8.92 -28.64 14.10
N GLY A 442 -9.85 -29.59 14.17
CA GLY A 442 -11.28 -29.26 14.01
C GLY A 442 -12.29 -30.35 13.61
N GLU A 443 -11.93 -31.61 13.39
CA GLU A 443 -12.93 -32.64 12.99
C GLU A 443 -13.21 -33.68 14.08
N PRO A 444 -14.49 -34.08 14.27
CA PRO A 444 -14.85 -35.17 15.18
C PRO A 444 -14.59 -36.53 14.51
N ARG A 445 -14.19 -37.49 15.35
CA ARG A 445 -13.64 -38.81 15.00
C ARG A 445 -14.44 -39.66 14.03
#